data_AF-A0A7S2PLC0-F1
#
_entry.id   AF-A0A7S2PLC0-F1
#
_cell.length_a   1.000
_cell.length_b   1.000
_cell.length_c   1.000
_cell.angle_alpha   90.00
_cell.angle_beta   90.00
_cell.angle_gamma   90.00
#
_symmetry.space_group_name_H-M   'P 1'
#
loop_
_entity.id
_entity.type
_entity.pdbx_description
1 polymer ?
#
loop_
_entity_poly.entity_id
_entity_poly.type
_entity_poly.pdbx_seq_one_letter_code
_entity_poly.pdbx_strand_id
1 'polypeptide(L)'
;IVAASGAPPVPTSTFRDCSGCTSYSGWGVQPVDPASETWGVLAALLDVPRPAELGFGRDVRAPGCYSRLALAEAWRIEAPSRRQKYDLELADVQRSVTVICRSSGSQLPVVSTKLDASVAGHFATNGAVNEKILLHGTRADAVEPILSSGFNERFCDGIFGKGCYLGEDAAKVDQYCMADTDGQGWRPDGLDTPSGGGDVFYVFVCRA
;
A
#
# COMPACT_ATOMS: atom_id res chain seq x y z
N ILE A 1 -2.86 -4.15 3.32
CA ILE A 1 -1.41 -4.28 3.63
C ILE A 1 -0.85 -5.35 2.73
N VAL A 2 0.33 -5.10 2.20
CA VAL A 2 1.12 -6.01 1.38
C VAL A 2 2.44 -6.18 2.13
N ALA A 3 2.73 -7.39 2.59
CA ALA A 3 4.04 -7.76 3.08
C ALA A 3 4.88 -8.22 1.88
N ALA A 4 6.00 -7.57 1.61
CA ALA A 4 6.93 -7.97 0.57
C ALA A 4 8.16 -8.63 1.20
N SER A 5 8.63 -9.73 0.64
CA SER A 5 9.91 -10.33 1.04
C SER A 5 11.02 -9.99 0.06
N GLY A 6 12.17 -9.57 0.59
CA GLY A 6 13.43 -9.47 -0.16
C GLY A 6 14.01 -10.86 -0.39
N ALA A 7 13.51 -11.58 -1.40
CA ALA A 7 13.78 -13.01 -1.55
C ALA A 7 14.93 -13.34 -2.54
N PRO A 8 15.96 -14.12 -2.14
CA PRO A 8 16.78 -14.89 -3.08
C PRO A 8 15.94 -15.99 -3.80
N PRO A 9 16.43 -16.66 -4.87
CA PRO A 9 15.59 -17.55 -5.70
C PRO A 9 15.09 -18.80 -4.94
N VAL A 10 13.87 -19.23 -5.30
CA VAL A 10 12.88 -20.07 -4.56
C VAL A 10 13.21 -21.60 -4.52
N PRO A 11 12.52 -22.45 -3.71
CA PRO A 11 11.16 -22.95 -4.03
C PRO A 11 10.11 -22.96 -2.88
N THR A 12 8.86 -22.97 -3.33
CA THR A 12 7.52 -22.86 -2.69
C THR A 12 7.10 -23.97 -1.72
N SER A 13 6.30 -23.63 -0.69
CA SER A 13 5.02 -24.28 -0.29
C SER A 13 4.68 -24.11 1.21
N THR A 14 3.50 -23.60 1.55
CA THR A 14 2.39 -24.39 2.13
C THR A 14 1.16 -23.51 2.40
N PHE A 15 0.01 -24.03 2.02
CA PHE A 15 -1.32 -23.41 2.13
C PHE A 15 -1.86 -23.63 3.56
N ARG A 16 -2.48 -22.62 4.18
CA ARG A 16 -3.27 -22.78 5.43
C ARG A 16 -4.68 -22.21 5.29
N ASP A 17 -5.55 -22.83 6.07
CA ASP A 17 -7.00 -22.86 6.04
C ASP A 17 -7.67 -21.49 6.32
N CYS A 18 -8.81 -21.24 5.66
CA CYS A 18 -9.50 -19.96 5.59
C CYS A 18 -10.60 -19.83 6.64
N SER A 19 -10.27 -19.25 7.80
CA SER A 19 -11.27 -18.69 8.74
C SER A 19 -10.67 -17.48 9.48
N GLY A 20 -10.32 -16.42 8.72
CA GLY A 20 -9.29 -15.45 9.15
C GLY A 20 -9.67 -13.97 9.21
N CYS A 21 -10.90 -13.60 9.57
CA CYS A 21 -11.21 -12.17 9.82
C CYS A 21 -10.80 -11.79 11.25
N THR A 22 -9.75 -10.97 11.39
CA THR A 22 -9.35 -10.40 12.69
C THR A 22 -9.97 -9.01 12.83
N SER A 23 -10.79 -8.84 13.87
CA SER A 23 -11.50 -7.59 14.16
C SER A 23 -10.91 -6.92 15.40
N TYR A 24 -10.55 -5.66 15.26
CA TYR A 24 -10.06 -4.77 16.30
C TYR A 24 -11.13 -3.68 16.54
N SER A 25 -11.03 -2.95 17.66
CA SER A 25 -12.00 -1.87 17.95
C SER A 25 -12.01 -0.82 16.82
N GLY A 26 -13.03 -0.85 15.96
CA GLY A 26 -13.26 0.11 14.88
C GLY A 26 -12.58 -0.21 13.53
N TRP A 27 -11.79 -1.26 13.41
CA TRP A 27 -11.18 -1.70 12.14
C TRP A 27 -10.86 -3.20 12.16
N GLY A 28 -10.68 -3.82 11.00
CA GLY A 28 -10.33 -5.23 10.86
C GLY A 28 -9.53 -5.49 9.60
N VAL A 29 -9.05 -6.71 9.47
CA VAL A 29 -8.31 -7.17 8.30
C VAL A 29 -8.82 -8.53 7.84
N GLN A 30 -8.85 -8.72 6.52
CA GLN A 30 -9.18 -10.00 5.90
C GLN A 30 -8.04 -10.42 4.97
N PRO A 31 -7.50 -11.65 5.10
CA PRO A 31 -6.47 -12.14 4.21
C PRO A 31 -6.98 -12.17 2.77
N VAL A 32 -6.12 -11.79 1.84
CA VAL A 32 -6.35 -11.92 0.41
C VAL A 32 -5.93 -13.33 0.00
N ASP A 33 -6.84 -14.07 -0.63
CA ASP A 33 -6.57 -15.42 -1.12
C ASP A 33 -5.43 -15.40 -2.16
N PRO A 34 -4.33 -16.16 -1.95
CA PRO A 34 -3.23 -16.26 -2.91
C PRO A 34 -3.61 -16.77 -4.30
N ALA A 35 -4.74 -17.47 -4.43
CA ALA A 35 -5.27 -17.93 -5.71
C ALA A 35 -6.16 -16.88 -6.42
N SER A 36 -6.47 -15.76 -5.76
CA SER A 36 -7.34 -14.73 -6.31
C SER A 36 -6.64 -13.84 -7.33
N GLU A 37 -7.41 -13.27 -8.24
CA GLU A 37 -6.93 -12.25 -9.17
C GLU A 37 -6.39 -11.01 -8.44
N THR A 38 -7.00 -10.65 -7.29
CA THR A 38 -6.53 -9.55 -6.44
C THR A 38 -5.10 -9.78 -5.96
N TRP A 39 -4.72 -11.02 -5.62
CA TRP A 39 -3.34 -11.34 -5.27
C TRP A 39 -2.38 -11.07 -6.43
N GLY A 40 -2.72 -11.53 -7.63
CA GLY A 40 -1.92 -11.30 -8.84
C GLY A 40 -1.71 -9.81 -9.13
N VAL A 41 -2.77 -9.00 -8.97
CA VAL A 41 -2.70 -7.55 -9.12
C VAL A 41 -1.78 -6.94 -8.07
N LEU A 42 -1.95 -7.29 -6.80
CA LEU A 42 -1.11 -6.77 -5.71
C LEU A 42 0.37 -7.14 -5.90
N ALA A 43 0.66 -8.34 -6.40
CA ALA A 43 2.01 -8.74 -6.75
C ALA A 43 2.58 -7.92 -7.91
N ALA A 44 1.77 -7.62 -8.93
CA ALA A 44 2.17 -6.77 -10.06
C ALA A 44 2.45 -5.31 -9.65
N LEU A 45 1.78 -4.80 -8.61
CA LEU A 45 2.10 -3.46 -8.08
C LEU A 45 3.49 -3.37 -7.45
N LEU A 46 4.09 -4.50 -7.09
CA LEU A 46 5.44 -4.59 -6.51
C LEU A 46 6.53 -4.85 -7.55
N ASP A 47 6.18 -4.95 -8.83
CA ASP A 47 7.16 -5.22 -9.88
C ASP A 47 8.17 -4.06 -10.00
N VAL A 48 9.44 -4.42 -10.04
CA VAL A 48 10.56 -3.47 -10.14
C VAL A 48 11.42 -3.86 -11.35
N PRO A 49 11.24 -3.19 -12.50
CA PRO A 49 11.95 -3.55 -13.74
C PRO A 49 13.48 -3.43 -13.64
N ARG A 50 13.98 -2.60 -12.72
CA ARG A 50 15.42 -2.34 -12.52
C ARG A 50 15.81 -2.70 -11.08
N PRO A 51 16.25 -3.93 -10.83
CA PRO A 51 16.66 -4.40 -9.50
C PRO A 51 17.68 -3.52 -8.77
N ALA A 52 18.55 -2.81 -9.51
CA ALA A 52 19.56 -1.91 -8.95
C ALA A 52 18.97 -0.68 -8.23
N GLU A 53 17.66 -0.44 -8.34
CA GLU A 53 16.96 0.65 -7.66
C GLU A 53 16.43 0.25 -6.28
N LEU A 54 16.48 -1.04 -5.92
CA LEU A 54 16.03 -1.57 -4.64
C LEU A 54 17.09 -1.40 -3.55
N GLY A 55 16.65 -1.06 -2.33
CA GLY A 55 17.53 -0.83 -1.19
C GLY A 55 18.51 0.34 -1.39
N PHE A 56 18.36 1.12 -2.46
CA PHE A 56 19.27 2.21 -2.85
C PHE A 56 18.49 3.48 -3.19
N GLY A 57 18.98 4.63 -2.72
CA GLY A 57 18.40 5.94 -3.01
C GLY A 57 18.62 6.95 -1.89
N ARG A 58 18.27 8.22 -2.16
CA ARG A 58 18.47 9.33 -1.22
C ARG A 58 17.71 9.15 0.09
N ASP A 59 16.55 8.51 0.04
CA ASP A 59 15.62 8.43 1.16
C ASP A 59 15.77 7.13 1.97
N VAL A 60 16.66 6.22 1.55
CA VAL A 60 16.94 4.96 2.23
C VAL A 60 17.55 5.23 3.59
N ARG A 61 16.91 4.69 4.65
CA ARG A 61 17.43 4.76 6.02
C ARG A 61 18.20 3.53 6.45
N ALA A 62 17.82 2.36 5.91
CA ALA A 62 18.48 1.09 6.16
C ALA A 62 18.66 0.39 4.80
N PRO A 63 19.88 0.37 4.22
CA PRO A 63 20.12 -0.30 2.96
C PRO A 63 19.95 -1.81 3.13
N GLY A 64 19.32 -2.46 2.15
CA GLY A 64 19.16 -3.91 2.12
C GLY A 64 19.84 -4.54 0.90
N CYS A 65 20.01 -5.86 0.95
CA CYS A 65 20.63 -6.64 -0.12
C CYS A 65 19.59 -7.58 -0.76
N TYR A 66 18.75 -7.05 -1.64
CA TYR A 66 17.74 -7.83 -2.38
C TYR A 66 17.58 -7.29 -3.80
N SER A 67 17.15 -8.17 -4.71
CA SER A 67 17.01 -7.85 -6.13
C SER A 67 15.55 -7.86 -6.62
N ARG A 68 14.60 -8.15 -5.74
CA ARG A 68 13.17 -8.15 -6.03
C ARG A 68 12.34 -7.97 -4.77
N LEU A 69 11.11 -7.48 -4.95
CA LEU A 69 10.06 -7.52 -3.95
C LEU A 69 9.08 -8.63 -4.34
N ALA A 70 8.88 -9.60 -3.47
CA ALA A 70 7.90 -10.66 -3.68
C ALA A 70 6.73 -10.50 -2.71
N LEU A 71 5.49 -10.51 -3.21
CA LEU A 71 4.31 -10.50 -2.33
C LEU A 71 4.33 -11.78 -1.47
N ALA A 72 4.50 -11.60 -0.16
CA ALA A 72 4.52 -12.66 0.83
C ALA A 72 3.13 -12.88 1.43
N GLU A 73 2.47 -11.80 1.86
CA GLU A 73 1.12 -11.83 2.45
C GLU A 73 0.36 -10.55 2.12
N ALA A 74 -0.96 -10.64 2.02
CA ALA A 74 -1.81 -9.49 1.75
C ALA A 74 -3.11 -9.53 2.56
N TRP A 75 -3.55 -8.34 2.99
CA TRP A 75 -4.81 -8.16 3.70
C TRP A 75 -5.60 -6.95 3.20
N ARG A 76 -6.90 -7.15 3.02
CA ARG A 76 -7.89 -6.09 2.88
C ARG A 76 -8.14 -5.45 4.24
N ILE A 77 -8.05 -4.12 4.30
CA ILE A 77 -8.32 -3.36 5.52
C ILE A 77 -9.79 -2.95 5.51
N GLU A 78 -10.49 -3.21 6.60
CA GLU A 78 -11.87 -2.78 6.83
C GLU A 78 -11.90 -1.77 7.96
N ALA A 79 -12.43 -0.58 7.71
CA ALA A 79 -12.49 0.47 8.73
C ALA A 79 -13.70 1.38 8.47
N PRO A 80 -14.91 0.98 8.90
CA PRO A 80 -16.16 1.63 8.48
C PRO A 80 -16.19 3.14 8.72
N SER A 81 -15.79 3.59 9.92
CA SER A 81 -15.77 5.01 10.25
C SER A 81 -14.76 5.82 9.42
N ARG A 82 -13.60 5.23 9.08
CA ARG A 82 -12.62 5.89 8.21
C ARG A 82 -13.08 5.89 6.76
N ARG A 83 -13.73 4.81 6.31
CA ARG A 83 -14.32 4.76 4.97
C ARG A 83 -15.39 5.83 4.80
N GLN A 84 -16.26 6.01 5.79
CA GLN A 84 -17.28 7.07 5.76
C GLN A 84 -16.66 8.47 5.68
N LYS A 85 -15.60 8.75 6.46
CA LYS A 85 -14.87 10.03 6.36
C LYS A 85 -14.28 10.22 4.96
N TYR A 86 -13.62 9.20 4.43
CA TYR A 86 -13.04 9.25 3.08
C TYR A 86 -14.11 9.56 2.01
N ASP A 87 -15.25 8.86 2.05
CA ASP A 87 -16.32 9.05 1.07
C ASP A 87 -16.94 10.45 1.14
N LEU A 88 -17.03 11.05 2.35
CA LEU A 88 -17.49 12.43 2.53
C LEU A 88 -16.49 13.44 1.95
N GLU A 89 -15.21 13.30 2.25
CA GLU A 89 -14.16 14.18 1.71
C GLU A 89 -14.06 14.05 0.18
N LEU A 90 -14.22 12.83 -0.36
CA LEU A 90 -14.26 12.59 -1.81
C LEU A 90 -15.41 13.34 -2.48
N ALA A 91 -16.60 13.33 -1.87
CA ALA A 91 -17.75 14.07 -2.37
C ALA A 91 -17.52 15.59 -2.34
N ASP A 92 -16.81 16.09 -1.33
CA ASP A 92 -16.47 17.50 -1.19
C ASP A 92 -15.42 17.94 -2.23
N VAL A 93 -14.41 17.12 -2.49
CA VAL A 93 -13.46 17.31 -3.61
C VAL A 93 -14.21 17.34 -4.94
N GLN A 94 -15.12 16.39 -5.18
CA GLN A 94 -15.90 16.34 -6.41
C GLN A 94 -16.74 17.60 -6.63
N ARG A 95 -17.36 18.11 -5.56
CA ARG A 95 -18.11 19.37 -5.61
C ARG A 95 -17.20 20.54 -5.95
N SER A 96 -16.03 20.60 -5.32
CA SER A 96 -15.03 21.65 -5.55
C SER A 96 -14.52 21.64 -6.99
N VAL A 97 -14.12 20.47 -7.50
CA VAL A 97 -13.72 20.27 -8.91
C VAL A 97 -14.83 20.73 -9.85
N THR A 98 -16.08 20.34 -9.58
CA THR A 98 -17.23 20.73 -10.40
C THR A 98 -17.42 22.24 -10.46
N VAL A 99 -17.32 22.93 -9.32
CA VAL A 99 -17.46 24.40 -9.26
C VAL A 99 -16.31 25.08 -10.00
N ILE A 100 -15.07 24.65 -9.76
CA ILE A 100 -13.87 25.22 -10.40
C ILE A 100 -13.90 25.04 -11.92
N CYS A 101 -14.21 23.84 -12.40
CA CYS A 101 -14.28 23.56 -13.84
C CYS A 101 -15.37 24.42 -14.51
N ARG A 102 -16.53 24.57 -13.87
CA ARG A 102 -17.60 25.44 -14.38
C ARG A 102 -17.21 26.91 -14.40
N SER A 103 -16.59 27.42 -13.34
CA SER A 103 -16.24 28.85 -13.24
C SER A 103 -15.06 29.24 -14.15
N SER A 104 -14.11 28.34 -14.34
CA SER A 104 -12.95 28.56 -15.22
C SER A 104 -13.21 28.22 -16.69
N GLY A 105 -14.34 27.61 -17.02
CA GLY A 105 -14.61 27.05 -18.36
C GLY A 105 -13.62 25.95 -18.76
N SER A 106 -12.87 25.41 -17.81
CA SER A 106 -11.81 24.41 -18.05
C SER A 106 -12.25 23.03 -17.58
N GLN A 107 -11.60 22.00 -18.10
CA GLN A 107 -11.78 20.62 -17.64
C GLN A 107 -10.67 20.24 -16.66
N LEU A 108 -10.97 19.31 -15.76
CA LEU A 108 -9.95 18.71 -14.90
C LEU A 108 -8.94 17.98 -15.79
N PRO A 109 -7.62 18.26 -15.69
CA PRO A 109 -6.63 17.51 -16.44
C PRO A 109 -6.64 16.06 -15.98
N VAL A 110 -6.67 15.13 -16.93
CA VAL A 110 -6.56 13.70 -16.61
C VAL A 110 -5.10 13.41 -16.28
N VAL A 111 -4.87 12.90 -15.08
CA VAL A 111 -3.54 12.44 -14.64
C VAL A 111 -3.51 10.93 -14.77
N SER A 112 -2.47 10.37 -15.39
CA SER A 112 -2.24 8.93 -15.44
C SER A 112 -1.12 8.53 -14.49
N THR A 113 -1.19 7.31 -13.95
CA THR A 113 -0.12 6.72 -13.14
C THR A 113 0.41 5.46 -13.80
N LYS A 114 1.63 5.04 -13.44
CA LYS A 114 2.20 3.74 -13.85
C LYS A 114 1.35 2.55 -13.38
N LEU A 115 0.55 2.73 -12.33
CA LEU A 115 -0.27 1.67 -11.74
C LEU A 115 -1.64 1.52 -12.39
N ASP A 116 -2.11 2.52 -13.16
CA ASP A 116 -3.47 2.59 -13.70
C ASP A 116 -3.85 1.32 -14.49
N ALA A 117 -2.93 0.80 -15.31
CA ALA A 117 -3.15 -0.40 -16.10
C ALA A 117 -3.30 -1.66 -15.22
N SER A 118 -2.48 -1.79 -14.18
CA SER A 118 -2.50 -2.95 -13.29
C SER A 118 -3.74 -2.98 -12.38
N VAL A 119 -4.30 -1.82 -12.04
CA VAL A 119 -5.44 -1.71 -11.10
C VAL A 119 -6.80 -1.63 -11.79
N ALA A 120 -6.82 -1.42 -13.12
CA ALA A 120 -8.04 -1.28 -13.89
C ALA A 120 -8.95 -2.51 -13.75
N GLY A 121 -10.22 -2.28 -13.42
CA GLY A 121 -11.21 -3.36 -13.22
C GLY A 121 -11.14 -4.07 -11.87
N HIS A 122 -10.08 -3.88 -11.08
CA HIS A 122 -9.92 -4.51 -9.76
C HIS A 122 -10.20 -3.56 -8.59
N PHE A 123 -9.86 -2.28 -8.76
CA PHE A 123 -10.14 -1.26 -7.76
C PHE A 123 -11.01 -0.15 -8.37
N ALA A 124 -12.24 -0.02 -7.90
CA ALA A 124 -13.17 0.97 -8.41
C ALA A 124 -12.76 2.39 -7.98
N THR A 125 -12.25 3.25 -8.86
CA THR A 125 -11.88 4.64 -8.54
C THR A 125 -12.82 5.66 -9.19
N ASN A 126 -12.90 6.85 -8.60
CA ASN A 126 -13.65 7.99 -9.11
C ASN A 126 -12.78 8.86 -10.04
N GLY A 127 -12.82 8.56 -11.33
CA GLY A 127 -12.11 9.32 -12.36
C GLY A 127 -12.52 10.80 -12.46
N ALA A 128 -13.71 11.18 -11.96
CA ALA A 128 -14.17 12.58 -12.00
C ALA A 128 -13.36 13.51 -11.07
N VAL A 129 -12.57 12.95 -10.17
CA VAL A 129 -11.71 13.69 -9.23
C VAL A 129 -10.25 13.26 -9.30
N ASN A 130 -9.86 12.52 -10.35
CA ASN A 130 -8.56 11.88 -10.45
C ASN A 130 -8.24 10.97 -9.23
N GLU A 131 -9.22 10.23 -8.69
CA GLU A 131 -8.92 9.23 -7.66
C GLU A 131 -8.03 8.13 -8.26
N LYS A 132 -6.93 7.80 -7.57
CA LYS A 132 -5.92 6.83 -7.99
C LYS A 132 -5.65 5.78 -6.93
N ILE A 133 -5.02 4.69 -7.37
CA ILE A 133 -4.39 3.72 -6.49
C ILE A 133 -2.89 4.01 -6.46
N LEU A 134 -2.35 4.22 -5.26
CA LEU A 134 -0.94 4.51 -5.03
C LEU A 134 -0.42 3.68 -3.86
N LEU A 135 0.89 3.59 -3.73
CA LEU A 135 1.58 2.80 -2.71
C LEU A 135 2.16 3.70 -1.62
N HIS A 136 2.19 3.20 -0.39
CA HIS A 136 2.88 3.82 0.72
C HIS A 136 3.74 2.80 1.46
N GLY A 137 5.04 3.01 1.41
CA GLY A 137 6.04 2.17 2.08
C GLY A 137 6.27 2.72 3.47
N THR A 138 6.33 1.84 4.46
CA THR A 138 6.49 2.27 5.84
C THR A 138 7.34 1.32 6.66
N ARG A 139 7.66 1.78 7.86
CA ARG A 139 8.34 1.01 8.90
C ARG A 139 7.36 0.07 9.61
N ALA A 140 7.85 -1.10 10.01
CA ALA A 140 7.02 -2.15 10.62
C ALA A 140 6.25 -1.67 11.87
N ASP A 141 6.88 -0.85 12.71
CA ASP A 141 6.33 -0.22 13.92
C ASP A 141 5.27 0.86 13.63
N ALA A 142 5.16 1.38 12.40
CA ALA A 142 4.12 2.34 12.00
C ALA A 142 2.86 1.66 11.46
N VAL A 143 2.90 0.38 11.12
CA VAL A 143 1.77 -0.33 10.50
C VAL A 143 0.55 -0.35 11.40
N GLU A 144 0.69 -0.77 12.66
CA GLU A 144 -0.42 -0.81 13.61
C GLU A 144 -0.95 0.59 13.99
N PRO A 145 -0.09 1.60 14.25
CA PRO A 145 -0.54 2.98 14.37
C PRO A 145 -1.36 3.49 13.16
N ILE A 146 -0.94 3.18 11.93
CA ILE A 146 -1.67 3.57 10.71
C ILE A 146 -2.99 2.79 10.60
N LEU A 147 -3.00 1.50 10.92
CA LEU A 147 -4.22 0.68 10.92
C LEU A 147 -5.24 1.14 11.97
N SER A 148 -4.78 1.57 13.14
CA SER A 148 -5.64 2.01 14.24
C SER A 148 -6.19 3.41 13.99
N SER A 149 -5.33 4.36 13.60
CA SER A 149 -5.68 5.78 13.52
C SER A 149 -5.92 6.31 12.11
N GLY A 150 -5.49 5.58 11.07
CA GLY A 150 -5.37 6.09 9.70
C GLY A 150 -4.11 6.94 9.50
N PHE A 151 -3.93 7.45 8.28
CA PHE A 151 -2.90 8.44 7.98
C PHE A 151 -3.21 9.76 8.72
N ASN A 152 -2.21 10.33 9.35
CA ASN A 152 -2.30 11.58 10.13
C ASN A 152 -0.94 12.32 10.13
N GLU A 153 -0.90 13.48 10.77
CA GLU A 153 0.25 14.38 10.79
C GLU A 153 1.55 13.76 11.32
N ARG A 154 1.46 12.70 12.13
CA ARG A 154 2.64 11.99 12.66
C ARG A 154 3.39 11.22 11.58
N PHE A 155 2.73 10.91 10.47
CA PHE A 155 3.31 10.24 9.30
C PHE A 155 3.58 11.23 8.15
N CYS A 156 3.45 12.53 8.40
CA CYS A 156 3.64 13.57 7.39
C CYS A 156 5.06 14.14 7.42
N ASP A 157 5.83 13.90 6.35
CA ASP A 157 7.13 14.52 6.15
C ASP A 157 7.52 14.49 4.67
N GLY A 158 8.34 15.43 4.20
CA GLY A 158 8.88 15.39 2.84
C GLY A 158 9.18 16.74 2.20
N ILE A 159 9.72 16.67 0.99
CA ILE A 159 10.32 17.81 0.26
C ILE A 159 9.30 18.80 -0.33
N PHE A 160 8.05 18.38 -0.52
CA PHE A 160 6.93 19.21 -1.00
C PHE A 160 6.03 19.70 0.15
N GLY A 161 6.52 19.61 1.39
CA GLY A 161 5.80 20.00 2.60
C GLY A 161 5.40 18.81 3.47
N LYS A 162 4.77 19.12 4.61
CA LYS A 162 4.35 18.14 5.63
C LYS A 162 3.03 17.49 5.23
N GLY A 163 3.12 16.48 4.37
CA GLY A 163 1.98 15.66 3.91
C GLY A 163 2.30 14.17 3.95
N CYS A 164 1.28 13.34 3.70
CA CYS A 164 1.44 11.91 3.47
C CYS A 164 1.86 11.68 2.02
N TYR A 165 2.99 10.99 1.80
CA TYR A 165 3.53 10.74 0.46
C TYR A 165 3.15 9.35 -0.01
N LEU A 166 2.65 9.29 -1.23
CA LEU A 166 2.30 8.07 -1.93
C LEU A 166 3.08 8.02 -3.24
N GLY A 167 3.36 6.82 -3.73
CA GLY A 167 4.14 6.61 -4.94
C GLY A 167 3.51 5.57 -5.86
N GLU A 168 3.74 5.73 -7.15
CA GLU A 168 3.38 4.74 -8.18
C GLU A 168 4.50 3.73 -8.47
N ASP A 169 5.67 3.92 -7.87
CA ASP A 169 6.89 3.18 -8.15
C ASP A 169 7.33 2.40 -6.91
N ALA A 170 7.27 1.07 -6.99
CA ALA A 170 7.61 0.20 -5.88
C ALA A 170 9.07 0.36 -5.42
N ALA A 171 10.02 0.64 -6.32
CA ALA A 171 11.40 0.91 -5.94
C ALA A 171 11.55 2.23 -5.17
N LYS A 172 10.73 3.23 -5.51
CA LYS A 172 10.73 4.48 -4.73
C LYS A 172 10.11 4.30 -3.36
N VAL A 173 9.02 3.54 -3.30
CA VAL A 173 8.26 3.22 -2.08
C VAL A 173 9.11 2.41 -1.10
N ASP A 174 9.89 1.46 -1.62
CA ASP A 174 10.86 0.65 -0.89
C ASP A 174 11.85 1.48 -0.07
N GLN A 175 12.27 2.64 -0.57
CA GLN A 175 13.23 3.52 0.13
C GLN A 175 12.68 4.06 1.47
N TYR A 176 11.36 4.03 1.67
CA TYR A 176 10.71 4.45 2.92
C TYR A 176 10.38 3.26 3.84
N CYS A 177 10.53 2.04 3.34
CA CYS A 177 10.36 0.86 4.15
C CYS A 177 11.56 0.66 5.09
N MET A 178 11.32 0.00 6.21
CA MET A 178 12.37 -0.60 7.02
C MET A 178 12.03 -2.07 7.23
N ALA A 179 13.02 -2.94 7.01
CA ALA A 179 12.87 -4.37 7.16
C ALA A 179 12.45 -4.71 8.61
N ASP A 180 11.50 -5.62 8.73
CA ASP A 180 11.15 -6.28 9.98
C ASP A 180 12.09 -7.48 10.20
N THR A 181 13.31 -7.19 10.64
CA THR A 181 14.36 -8.19 10.87
C THR A 181 14.14 -9.02 12.13
N ASP A 182 13.41 -8.46 13.09
CA ASP A 182 13.26 -9.04 14.43
C ASP A 182 11.96 -9.86 14.56
N GLY A 183 11.14 -9.89 13.50
CA GLY A 183 9.83 -10.54 13.48
C GLY A 183 8.83 -9.90 14.44
N GLN A 184 9.05 -8.63 14.81
CA GLN A 184 8.22 -7.86 15.75
C GLN A 184 7.24 -6.93 15.03
N GLY A 185 7.28 -6.87 13.70
CA GLY A 185 6.36 -6.07 12.94
C GLY A 185 4.92 -6.52 13.09
N TRP A 186 3.98 -5.65 12.70
CA TRP A 186 2.57 -5.94 12.82
C TRP A 186 2.16 -7.24 12.12
N ARG A 187 1.37 -8.05 12.83
CA ARG A 187 0.72 -9.28 12.36
C ARG A 187 -0.72 -9.33 12.88
N PRO A 188 -1.69 -9.82 12.09
CA PRO A 188 -2.98 -10.21 12.64
C PRO A 188 -2.80 -11.40 13.60
N ASP A 189 -3.63 -11.47 14.63
CA ASP A 189 -3.59 -12.54 15.64
C ASP A 189 -3.60 -13.93 14.98
N GLY A 190 -2.63 -14.78 15.33
CA GLY A 190 -2.58 -16.18 14.93
C GLY A 190 -1.85 -16.50 13.62
N LEU A 191 -1.18 -15.53 12.98
CA LEU A 191 -0.26 -15.81 11.86
C LEU A 191 1.21 -15.85 12.32
N ASP A 192 1.89 -16.94 11.95
CA ASP A 192 3.33 -17.12 12.13
C ASP A 192 4.13 -16.17 11.20
N THR A 193 5.44 -16.04 11.45
CA THR A 193 6.36 -15.31 10.55
C THR A 193 6.21 -15.79 9.11
N PRO A 194 6.23 -14.86 8.11
CA PRO A 194 6.17 -15.25 6.70
C PRO A 194 7.22 -16.32 6.41
N SER A 195 6.77 -17.47 5.94
CA SER A 195 7.60 -18.65 5.69
C SER A 195 8.44 -18.42 4.44
N GLY A 196 9.54 -17.68 4.58
CA GLY A 196 10.39 -17.30 3.45
C GLY A 196 11.82 -16.89 3.79
N GLY A 197 12.18 -16.69 5.07
CA GLY A 197 13.55 -16.43 5.52
C GLY A 197 14.21 -15.14 5.00
N GLY A 198 13.48 -14.30 4.27
CA GLY A 198 13.95 -13.00 3.77
C GLY A 198 13.37 -11.83 4.57
N ASP A 199 13.95 -10.64 4.38
CA ASP A 199 13.50 -9.39 5.01
C ASP A 199 12.04 -9.09 4.65
N VAL A 200 11.22 -8.75 5.64
CA VAL A 200 9.81 -8.41 5.44
C VAL A 200 9.63 -6.90 5.45
N PHE A 201 9.01 -6.36 4.40
CA PHE A 201 8.67 -4.95 4.24
C PHE A 201 7.16 -4.75 4.16
N TYR A 202 6.67 -3.60 4.60
CA TYR A 202 5.23 -3.31 4.60
C TYR A 202 4.88 -2.17 3.65
N VAL A 203 3.91 -2.45 2.78
CA VAL A 203 3.37 -1.49 1.83
C VAL A 203 1.85 -1.42 1.99
N PHE A 204 1.32 -0.20 2.05
CA PHE A 204 -0.11 0.05 1.90
C PHE A 204 -0.44 0.35 0.44
N VAL A 205 -1.53 -0.25 -0.04
CA VAL A 205 -2.16 0.10 -1.32
C VAL A 205 -3.34 1.00 -0.98
N CYS A 206 -3.25 2.26 -1.40
CA CYS A 206 -4.10 3.35 -0.94
C CYS A 206 -4.93 3.91 -2.09
N ARG A 207 -6.15 4.33 -1.75
CA ARG A 207 -6.96 5.23 -2.59
C ARG A 207 -6.57 6.67 -2.24
N ALA A 208 -6.35 7.49 -3.26
CA ALA A 208 -5.90 8.87 -3.11
C ALA A 208 -6.54 9.78 -4.15
#